data_AF-A0A956TB88-F1
#
_entry.id   AF-A0A956TB88-F1
#
_cell.length_a   1.000
_cell.length_b   1.000
_cell.length_c   1.000
_cell.angle_alpha   90.00
_cell.angle_beta   90.00
_cell.angle_gamma   90.00
#
_symmetry.space_group_name_H-M   'P 1'
#
loop_
_entity.id
_entity.type
_entity.pdbx_description
1 polymer ?
#
loop_
_entity_poly.entity_id
_entity_poly.type
_entity_poly.pdbx_seq_one_letter_code
_entity_poly.pdbx_strand_id
1 'polypeptide(L)'
;MPPPLSAQPVDGLPSVEALSPGLLKNVMSPLWWDAEAHVLEMVDQTVLPETYRTVVIDSAQATFDAIKTMVVRGAPAIGLAGAYGLVLASKAALDLPLEAYVTHLHEAADMLVKARPTAVNLAWALAEQRQLLDRLVASAQDDDTDLAPMVIHAALLHHARWLHLDDIERCKAIGVHGQKLVPKQGAGILTHCNAGALATGGYGTALGVIRKAVELDPTIKVYADETRPRLQGATLTAWELARDEIDVTLIADTMSAWAMQQGKIDMVVVGADRIAANGDAANKIG
;
A
#
# COMPACT_ATOMS: atom_id res chain seq x y z
N MET A 1 34.70 11.28 23.48
CA MET A 1 33.45 11.02 22.75
C MET A 1 33.65 11.53 21.33
N PRO A 2 33.73 10.65 20.32
CA PRO A 2 33.77 11.10 18.95
C PRO A 2 32.39 11.63 18.54
N PRO A 3 32.32 12.61 17.63
CA PRO A 3 31.05 13.19 17.15
C PRO A 3 30.25 12.15 16.35
N PRO A 4 28.91 12.32 16.24
CA PRO A 4 28.10 11.46 15.39
C PRO A 4 28.57 11.61 13.94
N LEU A 5 28.96 10.50 13.32
CA LEU A 5 29.18 10.41 11.88
C LEU A 5 27.88 10.86 11.19
N SER A 6 27.93 12.02 10.54
CA SER A 6 26.90 12.48 9.63
C SER A 6 26.71 11.40 8.57
N ALA A 7 25.53 10.78 8.55
CA ALA A 7 25.11 9.90 7.47
C ALA A 7 25.11 10.70 6.17
N GLN A 8 26.17 10.56 5.39
CA GLN A 8 26.19 10.98 4.00
C GLN A 8 25.07 10.20 3.27
N PRO A 9 24.30 10.85 2.38
CA PRO A 9 23.26 10.18 1.61
C PRO A 9 23.88 9.07 0.77
N VAL A 10 23.33 7.86 0.86
CA VAL A 10 23.56 6.82 -0.14
C VAL A 10 22.98 7.34 -1.45
N ASP A 11 23.83 7.46 -2.47
CA ASP A 11 23.48 8.09 -3.75
C ASP A 11 22.12 7.61 -4.29
N GLY A 12 21.19 8.55 -4.47
CA GLY A 12 19.90 8.32 -5.16
C GLY A 12 18.64 8.19 -4.29
N LEU A 13 18.73 8.24 -2.95
CA LEU A 13 17.54 8.24 -2.06
C LEU A 13 17.31 9.62 -1.42
N PRO A 14 16.07 10.17 -1.43
CA PRO A 14 15.79 11.48 -0.83
C PRO A 14 15.92 11.46 0.70
N SER A 15 16.24 12.62 1.28
CA SER A 15 16.59 12.76 2.70
C SER A 15 15.42 12.51 3.67
N VAL A 16 15.78 12.03 4.87
CA VAL A 16 14.87 11.61 5.97
C VAL A 16 13.99 12.75 6.50
N GLU A 17 14.42 14.01 6.38
CA GLU A 17 13.72 15.18 6.92
C GLU A 17 12.44 15.55 6.15
N ALA A 18 12.23 15.00 4.95
CA ALA A 18 10.98 15.15 4.21
C ALA A 18 9.84 14.24 4.71
N LEU A 19 10.12 13.32 5.64
CA LEU A 19 9.20 12.26 6.09
C LEU A 19 8.62 12.53 7.48
N SER A 20 8.07 13.74 7.70
CA SER A 20 7.50 14.07 9.01
C SER A 20 6.24 13.23 9.31
N PRO A 21 6.02 12.77 10.56
CA PRO A 21 4.79 12.10 10.99
C PRO A 21 3.50 12.92 10.76
N GLY A 22 3.63 14.24 10.55
CA GLY A 22 2.52 15.16 10.35
C GLY A 22 1.85 15.07 8.98
N LEU A 23 2.56 14.62 7.94
CA LEU A 23 2.00 14.55 6.57
C LEU A 23 1.00 13.39 6.41
N LEU A 24 1.12 12.35 7.24
CA LEU A 24 0.27 11.15 7.23
C LEU A 24 -1.02 11.31 8.06
N LYS A 25 -1.16 12.36 8.88
CA LYS A 25 -2.34 12.54 9.75
C LYS A 25 -3.64 12.88 8.99
N ASN A 26 -3.55 13.32 7.73
CA ASN A 26 -4.71 13.72 6.93
C ASN A 26 -5.03 12.76 5.77
N VAL A 27 -4.24 11.70 5.56
CA VAL A 27 -4.47 10.71 4.51
C VAL A 27 -4.67 9.37 5.18
N MET A 28 -5.85 8.76 5.04
CA MET A 28 -6.07 7.40 5.53
C MET A 28 -5.02 6.48 4.88
N SER A 29 -4.39 5.63 5.68
CA SER A 29 -3.47 4.59 5.25
C SER A 29 -3.86 3.28 5.94
N PRO A 30 -3.77 2.11 5.28
CA PRO A 30 -4.14 0.84 5.89
C PRO A 30 -3.06 0.30 6.82
N LEU A 31 -1.86 0.88 6.80
CA LEU A 31 -0.72 0.45 7.60
C LEU A 31 0.24 1.60 7.88
N TRP A 32 0.88 1.62 9.04
CA TRP A 32 1.93 2.61 9.36
C TRP A 32 2.97 2.02 10.29
N TRP A 33 4.19 2.53 10.18
CA TRP A 33 5.27 2.15 11.08
C TRP A 33 5.23 3.01 12.34
N ASP A 34 5.08 2.38 13.50
CA ASP A 34 5.30 3.04 14.78
C ASP A 34 6.82 3.14 15.05
N ALA A 35 7.33 4.37 15.01
CA ALA A 35 8.74 4.65 15.22
C ALA A 35 9.18 4.49 16.69
N GLU A 36 8.29 4.64 17.65
CA GLU A 36 8.60 4.52 19.07
C GLU A 36 8.59 3.05 19.50
N ALA A 37 7.55 2.30 19.11
CA ALA A 37 7.45 0.88 19.43
C ALA A 37 8.26 -0.03 18.46
N HIS A 38 8.72 0.52 17.32
CA HIS A 38 9.40 -0.22 16.26
C HIS A 38 8.57 -1.43 15.78
N VAL A 39 7.28 -1.21 15.54
CA VAL A 39 6.32 -2.20 15.05
C VAL A 39 5.54 -1.64 13.88
N LEU A 40 4.89 -2.53 13.13
CA LEU A 40 3.94 -2.16 12.09
C LEU A 40 2.53 -2.20 12.68
N GLU A 41 1.73 -1.16 12.46
CA GLU A 41 0.30 -1.19 12.76
C GLU A 41 -0.49 -1.28 11.47
N MET A 42 -1.63 -1.97 11.51
CA MET A 42 -2.54 -2.11 10.38
C MET A 42 -3.98 -1.87 10.79
N VAL A 43 -4.77 -1.30 9.89
CA VAL A 43 -6.25 -1.35 10.01
C VAL A 43 -6.68 -2.78 9.77
N ASP A 44 -7.43 -3.37 10.71
CA ASP A 44 -8.03 -4.69 10.50
C ASP A 44 -9.23 -4.56 9.56
N GLN A 45 -8.97 -4.79 8.28
CA GLN A 45 -10.01 -4.66 7.27
C GLN A 45 -11.07 -5.76 7.36
N THR A 46 -10.85 -6.84 8.14
CA THR A 46 -11.79 -7.98 8.21
C THR A 46 -13.05 -7.69 9.01
N VAL A 47 -13.03 -6.63 9.82
CA VAL A 47 -14.14 -6.22 10.70
C VAL A 47 -14.81 -4.91 10.25
N LEU A 48 -14.39 -4.38 9.10
CA LEU A 48 -15.10 -3.29 8.43
C LEU A 48 -16.31 -3.84 7.67
N PRO A 49 -17.44 -3.10 7.62
CA PRO A 49 -17.62 -1.72 8.08
C PRO A 49 -18.06 -1.57 9.54
N GLU A 50 -18.33 -2.66 10.26
CA GLU A 50 -18.96 -2.64 11.58
C GLU A 50 -18.06 -2.02 12.66
N THR A 51 -16.75 -2.21 12.56
CA THR A 51 -15.80 -1.71 13.56
C THR A 51 -14.50 -1.26 12.90
N TYR A 52 -14.07 -0.04 13.22
CA TYR A 52 -12.71 0.41 12.91
C TYR A 52 -11.79 0.06 14.08
N ARG A 53 -10.82 -0.83 13.85
CA ARG A 53 -9.76 -1.15 14.81
C ARG A 53 -8.41 -1.31 14.13
N THR A 54 -7.36 -1.16 14.92
CA THR A 54 -5.99 -1.40 14.50
C THR A 54 -5.42 -2.63 15.18
N VAL A 55 -4.47 -3.28 14.53
CA VAL A 55 -3.72 -4.42 15.06
C VAL A 55 -2.23 -4.13 14.97
N VAL A 56 -1.51 -4.54 16.01
CA VAL A 56 -0.05 -4.46 16.06
C VAL A 56 0.54 -5.71 15.41
N ILE A 57 1.51 -5.50 14.54
CA ILE A 57 2.26 -6.51 13.79
C ILE A 57 3.74 -6.34 14.15
N ASP A 58 4.26 -7.27 14.93
CA ASP A 58 5.58 -7.18 15.57
C ASP A 58 6.61 -8.16 15.00
N SER A 59 6.20 -9.00 14.05
CA SER A 59 7.06 -10.02 13.45
C SER A 59 6.75 -10.25 11.96
N ALA A 60 7.73 -10.83 11.24
CA ALA A 60 7.54 -11.25 9.86
C ALA A 60 6.45 -12.34 9.74
N GLN A 61 6.35 -13.24 10.72
CA GLN A 61 5.28 -14.24 10.76
C GLN A 61 3.89 -13.60 10.94
N ALA A 62 3.75 -12.64 11.86
CA ALA A 62 2.51 -11.89 12.01
C ALA A 62 2.14 -11.11 10.73
N THR A 63 3.14 -10.59 10.01
CA THR A 63 2.94 -9.94 8.71
C THR A 63 2.41 -10.93 7.66
N PHE A 64 3.02 -12.11 7.56
CA PHE A 64 2.55 -13.18 6.69
C PHE A 64 1.09 -13.55 6.98
N ASP A 65 0.77 -13.72 8.26
CA ASP A 65 -0.58 -14.09 8.70
C ASP A 65 -1.58 -12.97 8.40
N ALA A 66 -1.23 -11.70 8.63
CA ALA A 66 -2.06 -10.55 8.29
C ALA A 66 -2.36 -10.45 6.78
N ILE A 67 -1.37 -10.70 5.93
CA ILE A 67 -1.53 -10.73 4.47
C ILE A 67 -2.42 -11.91 4.05
N LYS A 68 -2.17 -13.10 4.60
CA LYS A 68 -2.87 -14.35 4.27
C LYS A 68 -4.33 -14.33 4.71
N THR A 69 -4.61 -13.81 5.89
CA THR A 69 -5.96 -13.71 6.48
C THR A 69 -6.73 -12.45 6.03
N MET A 70 -6.09 -11.60 5.21
CA MET A 70 -6.67 -10.38 4.63
C MET A 70 -7.01 -9.30 5.66
N VAL A 71 -6.30 -9.26 6.79
CA VAL A 71 -6.21 -8.07 7.66
C VAL A 71 -5.76 -6.87 6.82
N VAL A 72 -4.74 -7.08 5.97
CA VAL A 72 -4.33 -6.14 4.91
C VAL A 72 -4.62 -6.74 3.53
N ARG A 73 -5.13 -5.90 2.63
CA ARG A 73 -5.44 -6.27 1.24
C ARG A 73 -5.32 -5.06 0.32
N GLY A 74 -5.34 -5.32 -0.99
CA GLY A 74 -4.98 -4.35 -2.02
C GLY A 74 -3.53 -4.55 -2.47
N ALA A 75 -3.30 -4.54 -3.77
CA ALA A 75 -2.01 -4.97 -4.31
C ALA A 75 -0.84 -4.12 -3.77
N PRO A 76 -0.90 -2.77 -3.80
CA PRO A 76 0.18 -1.97 -3.21
C PRO A 76 0.30 -2.12 -1.69
N ALA A 77 -0.81 -2.11 -0.93
CA ALA A 77 -0.77 -2.26 0.53
C ALA A 77 -0.11 -3.58 0.98
N ILE A 78 -0.37 -4.69 0.28
CA ILE A 78 0.29 -5.96 0.57
C ILE A 78 1.79 -5.90 0.27
N GLY A 79 2.21 -5.22 -0.81
CA GLY A 79 3.62 -5.00 -1.13
C GLY A 79 4.34 -4.26 -0.01
N LEU A 80 3.75 -3.17 0.46
CA LEU A 80 4.28 -2.37 1.57
C LEU A 80 4.33 -3.18 2.87
N ALA A 81 3.28 -3.94 3.19
CA ALA A 81 3.28 -4.85 4.32
C ALA A 81 4.44 -5.86 4.25
N GLY A 82 4.70 -6.46 3.09
CA GLY A 82 5.84 -7.35 2.89
C GLY A 82 7.20 -6.66 3.11
N ALA A 83 7.37 -5.44 2.61
CA ALA A 83 8.59 -4.66 2.82
C ALA A 83 8.84 -4.38 4.31
N TYR A 84 7.82 -3.94 5.06
CA TYR A 84 7.93 -3.77 6.51
C TYR A 84 8.07 -5.11 7.27
N GLY A 85 7.47 -6.19 6.77
CA GLY A 85 7.64 -7.54 7.31
C GLY A 85 9.11 -7.98 7.31
N LEU A 86 9.84 -7.67 6.24
CA LEU A 86 11.28 -7.95 6.18
C LEU A 86 12.09 -7.08 7.14
N VAL A 87 11.66 -5.82 7.36
CA VAL A 87 12.25 -4.95 8.40
C VAL A 87 12.05 -5.53 9.79
N LEU A 88 10.89 -6.13 10.07
CA LEU A 88 10.63 -6.83 11.34
C LEU A 88 11.50 -8.09 11.49
N ALA A 89 11.72 -8.87 10.41
CA ALA A 89 12.68 -9.98 10.44
C ALA A 89 14.10 -9.49 10.75
N SER A 90 14.52 -8.40 10.10
CA SER A 90 15.80 -7.73 10.34
C SER A 90 15.96 -7.30 11.80
N LYS A 91 14.94 -6.67 12.39
CA LYS A 91 14.95 -6.27 13.80
C LYS A 91 15.18 -7.47 14.74
N ALA A 92 14.56 -8.61 14.44
CA ALA A 92 14.65 -9.81 15.28
C ALA A 92 16.01 -10.52 15.22
N ALA A 93 16.88 -10.17 14.27
CA ALA A 93 18.12 -10.87 13.96
C ALA A 93 19.39 -10.01 14.16
N LEU A 94 19.28 -8.81 14.76
CA LEU A 94 20.38 -7.85 14.86
C LEU A 94 21.65 -8.36 15.57
N ASP A 95 21.50 -9.34 16.47
CA ASP A 95 22.60 -9.94 17.23
C ASP A 95 23.30 -11.09 16.49
N LEU A 96 22.82 -11.48 15.29
CA LEU A 96 23.44 -12.54 14.49
C LEU A 96 24.72 -12.04 13.79
N PRO A 97 25.70 -12.93 13.57
CA PRO A 97 26.81 -12.65 12.65
C PRO A 97 26.27 -12.29 11.24
N LEU A 98 26.97 -11.42 10.52
CA LEU A 98 26.51 -10.86 9.24
C LEU A 98 26.03 -11.92 8.24
N GLU A 99 26.78 -13.02 8.07
CA GLU A 99 26.40 -14.11 7.16
C GLU A 99 25.06 -14.75 7.56
N ALA A 100 24.91 -15.12 8.83
CA ALA A 100 23.67 -15.71 9.35
C ALA A 100 22.49 -14.72 9.31
N TYR A 101 22.77 -13.43 9.55
CA TYR A 101 21.78 -12.36 9.42
C TYR A 101 21.26 -12.22 7.99
N VAL A 102 22.16 -12.21 6.99
CA VAL A 102 21.79 -12.14 5.56
C VAL A 102 20.99 -13.37 5.14
N THR A 103 21.42 -14.58 5.54
CA THR A 103 20.66 -15.82 5.28
C THR A 103 19.26 -15.75 5.88
N HIS A 104 19.13 -15.30 7.13
CA HIS A 104 17.84 -15.13 7.80
C HIS A 104 16.89 -14.20 7.03
N LEU A 105 17.40 -13.10 6.48
CA LEU A 105 16.59 -12.16 5.69
C LEU A 105 16.11 -12.75 4.37
N HIS A 106 16.95 -13.52 3.68
CA HIS A 106 16.54 -14.22 2.48
C HIS A 106 15.43 -15.24 2.77
N GLU A 107 15.57 -16.03 3.83
CA GLU A 107 14.55 -17.00 4.26
C GLU A 107 13.24 -16.30 4.65
N ALA A 108 13.32 -15.17 5.35
CA ALA A 108 12.15 -14.36 5.71
C ALA A 108 11.43 -13.82 4.47
N ALA A 109 12.16 -13.34 3.45
CA ALA A 109 11.56 -12.89 2.20
C ALA A 109 10.88 -14.04 1.43
N ASP A 110 11.51 -15.22 1.38
CA ASP A 110 10.97 -16.43 0.77
C ASP A 110 9.72 -16.96 1.50
N MET A 111 9.63 -16.75 2.81
CA MET A 111 8.44 -17.03 3.59
C MET A 111 7.34 -16.02 3.28
N LEU A 112 7.63 -14.71 3.37
CA LEU A 112 6.66 -13.64 3.18
C LEU A 112 5.99 -13.69 1.80
N VAL A 113 6.74 -13.95 0.74
CA VAL A 113 6.19 -13.99 -0.63
C VAL A 113 5.13 -15.10 -0.81
N LYS A 114 5.19 -16.17 0.01
CA LYS A 114 4.23 -17.27 -0.02
C LYS A 114 2.89 -16.92 0.63
N ALA A 115 2.76 -15.78 1.30
CA ALA A 115 1.51 -15.38 1.94
C ALA A 115 0.37 -15.33 0.92
N ARG A 116 0.66 -14.77 -0.27
CA ARG A 116 -0.26 -14.68 -1.42
C ARG A 116 0.51 -14.74 -2.75
N PRO A 117 0.80 -15.93 -3.30
CA PRO A 117 1.70 -16.11 -4.45
C PRO A 117 1.28 -15.40 -5.75
N THR A 118 0.01 -15.01 -5.88
CA THR A 118 -0.52 -14.28 -7.04
C THR A 118 -0.35 -12.76 -6.94
N ALA A 119 0.02 -12.23 -5.77
CA ALA A 119 0.19 -10.80 -5.54
C ALA A 119 1.57 -10.34 -6.06
N VAL A 120 1.61 -9.79 -7.27
CA VAL A 120 2.86 -9.33 -7.91
C VAL A 120 3.54 -8.24 -7.10
N ASN A 121 2.79 -7.29 -6.55
CA ASN A 121 3.32 -6.21 -5.73
C ASN A 121 4.03 -6.70 -4.47
N LEU A 122 3.60 -7.85 -3.90
CA LEU A 122 4.31 -8.49 -2.78
C LEU A 122 5.68 -8.98 -3.21
N ALA A 123 5.72 -9.75 -4.30
CA ALA A 123 6.95 -10.27 -4.85
C ALA A 123 7.90 -9.15 -5.27
N TRP A 124 7.38 -8.09 -5.90
CA TRP A 124 8.13 -6.91 -6.28
C TRP A 124 8.73 -6.19 -5.07
N ALA A 125 7.93 -5.81 -4.07
CA ALA A 125 8.44 -5.05 -2.92
C ALA A 125 9.47 -5.85 -2.08
N LEU A 126 9.28 -7.17 -1.96
CA LEU A 126 10.29 -8.04 -1.34
C LEU A 126 11.56 -8.15 -2.19
N ALA A 127 11.44 -8.23 -3.52
CA ALA A 127 12.59 -8.22 -4.42
C ALA A 127 13.38 -6.91 -4.33
N GLU A 128 12.70 -5.75 -4.26
CA GLU A 128 13.32 -4.44 -4.06
C GLU A 128 14.16 -4.41 -2.77
N GLN A 129 13.62 -4.93 -1.66
CA GLN A 129 14.36 -5.02 -0.40
C GLN A 129 15.53 -6.00 -0.45
N ARG A 130 15.36 -7.16 -1.08
CA ARG A 130 16.44 -8.14 -1.27
C ARG A 130 17.57 -7.57 -2.13
N GLN A 131 17.25 -6.86 -3.22
CA GLN A 131 18.26 -6.23 -4.05
C GLN A 131 19.03 -5.15 -3.29
N LEU A 132 18.37 -4.39 -2.40
CA LEU A 132 19.06 -3.44 -1.53
C LEU A 132 20.02 -4.17 -0.57
N LEU A 133 19.57 -5.26 0.07
CA LEU A 133 20.41 -6.11 0.92
C LEU A 133 21.66 -6.60 0.16
N ASP A 134 21.46 -7.20 -1.00
CA ASP A 134 22.54 -7.78 -1.82
C ASP A 134 23.55 -6.70 -2.24
N ARG A 135 23.08 -5.51 -2.62
CA ARG A 135 23.95 -4.37 -2.96
C ARG A 135 24.79 -3.88 -1.77
N LEU A 136 24.19 -3.79 -0.58
CA LEU A 136 24.90 -3.35 0.63
C LEU A 136 26.01 -4.35 1.00
N VAL A 137 25.71 -5.64 0.93
CA VAL A 137 26.69 -6.71 1.21
C VAL A 137 27.83 -6.69 0.20
N ALA A 138 27.52 -6.57 -1.10
CA ALA A 138 28.53 -6.51 -2.15
C ALA A 138 29.45 -5.27 -2.00
N SER A 139 28.88 -4.08 -1.75
CA SER A 139 29.65 -2.86 -1.54
C SER A 139 30.61 -2.98 -0.34
N ALA A 140 30.15 -3.59 0.75
CA ALA A 140 30.99 -3.75 1.94
C ALA A 140 32.18 -4.69 1.69
N GLN A 141 31.99 -5.73 0.86
CA GLN A 141 33.05 -6.64 0.45
C GLN A 141 34.07 -5.96 -0.46
N ASP A 142 33.61 -5.14 -1.41
CA ASP A 142 34.48 -4.42 -2.35
C ASP A 142 35.32 -3.34 -1.63
N ASP A 143 34.74 -2.65 -0.65
CA ASP A 143 35.38 -1.57 0.09
C ASP A 143 36.20 -2.06 1.32
N ASP A 144 36.22 -3.36 1.62
CA ASP A 144 36.80 -3.97 2.83
C ASP A 144 36.32 -3.27 4.13
N THR A 145 35.00 -3.04 4.20
CA THR A 145 34.35 -2.34 5.32
C THR A 145 33.51 -3.27 6.18
N ASP A 146 33.57 -3.07 7.50
CA ASP A 146 32.74 -3.79 8.45
C ASP A 146 31.27 -3.34 8.35
N LEU A 147 30.44 -4.15 7.68
CA LEU A 147 28.99 -3.93 7.61
C LEU A 147 28.28 -4.59 8.79
N ALA A 148 27.71 -3.75 9.67
CA ALA A 148 26.93 -4.23 10.80
C ALA A 148 25.45 -4.49 10.42
N PRO A 149 24.79 -5.52 10.99
CA PRO A 149 23.36 -5.77 10.82
C PRO A 149 22.47 -4.55 11.08
N MET A 150 22.84 -3.70 12.04
CA MET A 150 22.13 -2.46 12.36
C MET A 150 22.11 -1.46 11.19
N VAL A 151 23.19 -1.37 10.41
CA VAL A 151 23.26 -0.49 9.23
C VAL A 151 22.30 -0.99 8.15
N ILE A 152 22.28 -2.30 7.90
CA ILE A 152 21.34 -2.93 6.97
C ILE A 152 19.90 -2.71 7.44
N HIS A 153 19.61 -2.92 8.72
CA HIS A 153 18.28 -2.69 9.30
C HIS A 153 17.78 -1.27 9.05
N ALA A 154 18.63 -0.27 9.32
CA ALA A 154 18.30 1.13 9.08
C ALA A 154 18.02 1.41 7.59
N ALA A 155 18.82 0.83 6.69
CA ALA A 155 18.64 0.98 5.24
C ALA A 155 17.34 0.33 4.75
N LEU A 156 17.01 -0.89 5.21
CA LEU A 156 15.77 -1.58 4.85
C LEU A 156 14.53 -0.83 5.36
N LEU A 157 14.57 -0.31 6.60
CA LEU A 157 13.50 0.51 7.16
C LEU A 157 13.32 1.81 6.37
N HIS A 158 14.41 2.50 6.06
CA HIS A 158 14.38 3.71 5.25
C HIS A 158 13.76 3.42 3.87
N HIS A 159 14.18 2.35 3.21
CA HIS A 159 13.66 1.96 1.91
C HIS A 159 12.18 1.53 1.96
N ALA A 160 11.74 0.82 3.01
CA ALA A 160 10.33 0.47 3.20
C ALA A 160 9.45 1.73 3.34
N ARG A 161 9.93 2.72 4.08
CA ARG A 161 9.27 4.03 4.22
C ARG A 161 9.24 4.78 2.90
N TRP A 162 10.34 4.77 2.16
CA TRP A 162 10.41 5.38 0.83
C TRP A 162 9.41 4.74 -0.14
N LEU A 163 9.35 3.41 -0.23
CA LEU A 163 8.37 2.69 -1.05
C LEU A 163 6.93 3.07 -0.69
N HIS A 164 6.64 3.19 0.61
CA HIS A 164 5.32 3.58 1.10
C HIS A 164 4.95 4.99 0.64
N LEU A 165 5.85 5.97 0.79
CA LEU A 165 5.58 7.35 0.41
C LEU A 165 5.52 7.53 -1.10
N ASP A 166 6.38 6.86 -1.85
CA ASP A 166 6.34 6.83 -3.31
C ASP A 166 4.99 6.29 -3.81
N ASP A 167 4.44 5.23 -3.18
CA ASP A 167 3.10 4.74 -3.51
C ASP A 167 2.00 5.79 -3.25
N ILE A 168 2.06 6.52 -2.13
CA ILE A 168 1.11 7.62 -1.83
C ILE A 168 1.20 8.72 -2.89
N GLU A 169 2.40 9.14 -3.27
CA GLU A 169 2.59 10.20 -4.28
C GLU A 169 2.15 9.75 -5.67
N ARG A 170 2.39 8.49 -6.05
CA ARG A 170 1.85 7.88 -7.28
C ARG A 170 0.32 7.84 -7.26
N CYS A 171 -0.29 7.47 -6.14
CA CYS A 171 -1.76 7.48 -5.98
C CYS A 171 -2.34 8.89 -6.15
N LYS A 172 -1.73 9.90 -5.52
CA LYS A 172 -2.12 11.30 -5.70
C LYS A 172 -1.98 11.76 -7.15
N ALA A 173 -0.87 11.40 -7.81
CA ALA A 173 -0.65 11.71 -9.21
C ALA A 173 -1.72 11.07 -10.10
N ILE A 174 -2.03 9.78 -9.89
CA ILE A 174 -3.15 9.09 -10.57
C ILE A 174 -4.44 9.87 -10.39
N GLY A 175 -4.75 10.34 -9.17
CA GLY A 175 -5.92 11.18 -8.93
C GLY A 175 -5.92 12.48 -9.74
N VAL A 176 -4.81 13.22 -9.73
CA VAL A 176 -4.64 14.50 -10.46
C VAL A 176 -4.73 14.32 -11.98
N HIS A 177 -4.22 13.21 -12.51
CA HIS A 177 -4.30 12.91 -13.94
C HIS A 177 -5.68 12.38 -14.34
N GLY A 178 -6.24 11.46 -13.57
CA GLY A 178 -7.52 10.80 -13.87
C GLY A 178 -8.72 11.74 -13.73
N GLN A 179 -8.70 12.69 -12.78
CA GLN A 179 -9.82 13.62 -12.61
C GLN A 179 -10.10 14.45 -13.89
N LYS A 180 -9.07 14.68 -14.71
CA LYS A 180 -9.20 15.44 -15.97
C LYS A 180 -10.11 14.75 -16.99
N LEU A 181 -10.34 13.45 -16.82
CA LEU A 181 -11.21 12.63 -17.66
C LEU A 181 -12.65 12.60 -17.16
N VAL A 182 -12.91 13.07 -15.93
CA VAL A 182 -14.24 13.07 -15.33
C VAL A 182 -15.09 14.15 -16.02
N PRO A 183 -16.29 13.81 -16.54
CA PRO A 183 -17.21 14.78 -17.08
C PRO A 183 -17.56 15.86 -16.04
N LYS A 184 -17.72 17.11 -16.48
CA LYS A 184 -18.02 18.23 -15.55
C LYS A 184 -19.51 18.22 -15.18
N GLN A 185 -19.84 18.83 -14.04
CA GLN A 185 -21.21 19.18 -13.61
C GLN A 185 -22.03 17.99 -13.10
N GLY A 186 -21.58 17.41 -11.98
CA GLY A 186 -22.39 16.42 -11.25
C GLY A 186 -22.41 15.04 -11.87
N ALA A 187 -21.30 14.65 -12.51
CA ALA A 187 -21.17 13.35 -13.17
C ALA A 187 -21.47 12.18 -12.22
N GLY A 188 -22.11 11.16 -12.76
CA GLY A 188 -22.23 9.85 -12.13
C GLY A 188 -21.02 8.99 -12.42
N ILE A 189 -20.29 8.58 -11.39
CA ILE A 189 -19.10 7.72 -11.52
C ILE A 189 -19.39 6.36 -10.93
N LEU A 190 -19.24 5.30 -11.71
CA LEU A 190 -19.29 3.92 -11.23
C LEU A 190 -17.88 3.41 -10.92
N THR A 191 -17.73 2.69 -9.80
CA THR A 191 -16.51 1.96 -9.46
C THR A 191 -16.81 0.56 -8.94
N HIS A 192 -15.80 -0.30 -8.96
CA HIS A 192 -15.91 -1.72 -8.63
C HIS A 192 -14.73 -2.16 -7.74
N CYS A 193 -14.98 -3.09 -6.80
CA CYS A 193 -14.05 -3.50 -5.74
C CYS A 193 -13.69 -2.36 -4.79
N ASN A 194 -12.51 -2.45 -4.17
CA ASN A 194 -11.89 -1.39 -3.40
C ASN A 194 -10.49 -1.10 -3.94
N ALA A 195 -10.34 0.09 -4.50
CA ALA A 195 -9.08 0.66 -4.98
C ALA A 195 -8.85 2.03 -4.28
N GLY A 196 -9.21 2.05 -2.99
CA GLY A 196 -9.17 3.18 -2.07
C GLY A 196 -7.88 3.30 -1.31
N ALA A 197 -7.92 4.13 -0.28
CA ALA A 197 -6.77 4.32 0.59
C ALA A 197 -6.47 3.02 1.32
N LEU A 198 -7.49 2.24 1.69
CA LEU A 198 -7.33 0.93 2.32
C LEU A 198 -6.64 -0.12 1.42
N ALA A 199 -6.55 0.10 0.11
CA ALA A 199 -5.93 -0.82 -0.83
C ALA A 199 -4.48 -0.44 -1.22
N THR A 200 -4.00 0.74 -0.82
CA THR A 200 -2.69 1.29 -1.21
C THR A 200 -1.89 1.74 0.01
N GLY A 201 -0.78 2.45 -0.15
CA GLY A 201 -0.12 3.18 0.95
C GLY A 201 -0.99 4.32 1.50
N GLY A 202 -2.03 4.71 0.77
CA GLY A 202 -2.97 5.76 1.13
C GLY A 202 -3.48 6.46 -0.13
N TYR A 203 -4.52 7.27 0.05
CA TYR A 203 -5.22 8.03 -1.01
C TYR A 203 -5.99 7.19 -2.05
N GLY A 204 -5.42 6.08 -2.53
CA GLY A 204 -6.03 5.16 -3.49
C GLY A 204 -5.80 5.52 -4.96
N THR A 205 -6.13 4.59 -5.85
CA THR A 205 -5.99 4.76 -7.31
C THR A 205 -7.30 5.23 -7.94
N ALA A 206 -8.25 4.33 -8.21
CA ALA A 206 -9.56 4.70 -8.77
C ALA A 206 -10.35 5.61 -7.83
N LEU A 207 -10.31 5.33 -6.53
CA LEU A 207 -10.92 6.20 -5.52
C LEU A 207 -10.11 7.48 -5.30
N GLY A 208 -8.81 7.49 -5.63
CA GLY A 208 -8.00 8.71 -5.67
C GLY A 208 -8.43 9.66 -6.79
N VAL A 209 -8.83 9.12 -7.95
CA VAL A 209 -9.49 9.87 -9.04
C VAL A 209 -10.81 10.46 -8.56
N ILE A 210 -11.66 9.64 -7.94
CA ILE A 210 -12.95 10.08 -7.39
C ILE A 210 -12.77 11.20 -6.35
N ARG A 211 -11.90 11.01 -5.36
CA ARG A 211 -11.60 12.01 -4.33
C ARG A 211 -11.17 13.34 -4.95
N LYS A 212 -10.25 13.30 -5.93
CA LYS A 212 -9.78 14.52 -6.58
C LYS A 212 -10.86 15.18 -7.44
N ALA A 213 -11.73 14.40 -8.06
CA ALA A 213 -12.84 14.92 -8.85
C ALA A 213 -13.90 15.58 -7.96
N VAL A 214 -14.28 14.95 -6.85
CA VAL A 214 -15.26 15.48 -5.89
C VAL A 214 -14.76 16.77 -5.21
N GLU A 215 -13.46 16.87 -4.94
CA GLU A 215 -12.85 18.12 -4.44
C GLU A 215 -13.10 19.30 -5.40
N LEU A 216 -13.11 19.05 -6.72
CA LEU A 216 -13.33 20.06 -7.75
C LEU A 216 -14.80 20.25 -8.11
N ASP A 217 -15.61 19.21 -7.93
CA ASP A 217 -17.05 19.23 -8.17
C ASP A 217 -17.79 18.38 -7.11
N PRO A 218 -18.23 19.00 -6.00
CA PRO A 218 -18.94 18.32 -4.92
C PRO A 218 -20.31 17.76 -5.32
N THR A 219 -20.79 18.02 -6.55
CA THR A 219 -22.09 17.53 -7.03
C THR A 219 -22.01 16.12 -7.64
N ILE A 220 -20.79 15.60 -7.85
CA ILE A 220 -20.55 14.24 -8.35
C ILE A 220 -21.25 13.20 -7.47
N LYS A 221 -21.84 12.18 -8.13
CA LYS A 221 -22.47 11.04 -7.48
C LYS A 221 -21.66 9.79 -7.74
N VAL A 222 -21.27 9.08 -6.70
CA VAL A 222 -20.50 7.85 -6.83
C VAL A 222 -21.42 6.65 -6.66
N TYR A 223 -21.32 5.69 -7.57
CA TYR A 223 -21.97 4.40 -7.49
C TYR A 223 -20.89 3.35 -7.24
N ALA A 224 -21.04 2.57 -6.18
CA ALA A 224 -20.13 1.48 -5.85
C ALA A 224 -20.86 0.16 -6.00
N ASP A 225 -20.36 -0.73 -6.85
CA ASP A 225 -20.82 -2.11 -6.92
C ASP A 225 -20.45 -2.85 -5.62
N GLU A 226 -21.35 -3.64 -5.03
CA GLU A 226 -21.07 -4.35 -3.78
C GLU A 226 -19.84 -5.27 -3.85
N THR A 227 -19.57 -5.83 -5.03
CA THR A 227 -18.42 -6.67 -5.40
C THR A 227 -18.43 -8.07 -4.76
N ARG A 228 -19.39 -8.91 -5.16
CA ARG A 228 -19.46 -10.31 -4.70
C ARG A 228 -18.25 -11.14 -5.15
N PRO A 229 -17.90 -12.21 -4.41
CA PRO A 229 -18.53 -12.67 -3.16
C PRO A 229 -17.95 -12.01 -1.91
N ARG A 230 -16.89 -11.22 -2.03
CA ARG A 230 -16.09 -10.69 -0.91
C ARG A 230 -16.56 -9.32 -0.41
N LEU A 231 -17.48 -8.69 -1.13
CA LEU A 231 -18.18 -7.48 -0.75
C LEU A 231 -17.26 -6.27 -0.50
N GLN A 232 -16.13 -6.16 -1.20
CA GLN A 232 -15.18 -5.06 -0.95
C GLN A 232 -15.78 -3.68 -1.27
N GLY A 233 -16.66 -3.60 -2.25
CA GLY A 233 -17.34 -2.35 -2.56
C GLY A 233 -18.29 -1.93 -1.44
N ALA A 234 -19.06 -2.89 -0.90
CA ALA A 234 -19.97 -2.63 0.22
C ALA A 234 -19.24 -2.36 1.54
N THR A 235 -18.19 -3.14 1.84
CA THR A 235 -17.55 -3.15 3.16
C THR A 235 -16.40 -2.16 3.30
N LEU A 236 -15.73 -1.80 2.20
CA LEU A 236 -14.56 -0.92 2.22
C LEU A 236 -14.79 0.36 1.41
N THR A 237 -15.18 0.26 0.14
CA THR A 237 -15.36 1.44 -0.72
C THR A 237 -16.45 2.37 -0.23
N ALA A 238 -17.66 1.84 0.03
CA ALA A 238 -18.75 2.64 0.56
C ALA A 238 -18.39 3.23 1.93
N TRP A 239 -17.68 2.47 2.77
CA TRP A 239 -17.23 2.94 4.09
C TRP A 239 -16.22 4.10 3.99
N GLU A 240 -15.19 3.96 3.15
CA GLU A 240 -14.18 5.01 2.95
C GLU A 240 -14.78 6.28 2.35
N LEU A 241 -15.62 6.14 1.32
CA LEU A 241 -16.25 7.28 0.67
C LEU A 241 -17.24 7.99 1.60
N ALA A 242 -18.05 7.25 2.35
CA ALA A 242 -18.97 7.84 3.33
C ALA A 242 -18.23 8.55 4.47
N ARG A 243 -17.11 7.99 4.95
CA ARG A 243 -16.24 8.64 5.94
C ARG A 243 -15.65 9.95 5.42
N ASP A 244 -15.30 10.00 4.13
CA ASP A 244 -14.78 11.20 3.48
C ASP A 244 -15.91 12.16 3.03
N GLU A 245 -17.16 11.93 3.48
CA GLU A 245 -18.36 12.72 3.16
C GLU A 245 -18.68 12.81 1.66
N ILE A 246 -18.25 11.81 0.88
CA ILE A 246 -18.53 11.68 -0.55
C ILE A 246 -19.88 10.99 -0.73
N ASP A 247 -20.75 11.56 -1.56
CA ASP A 247 -22.07 11.00 -1.88
C ASP A 247 -21.93 9.69 -2.67
N VAL A 248 -22.01 8.58 -1.95
CA VAL A 248 -21.90 7.22 -2.47
C VAL A 248 -23.22 6.48 -2.35
N THR A 249 -23.65 5.88 -3.46
CA THR A 249 -24.76 4.94 -3.53
C THR A 249 -24.19 3.53 -3.74
N LEU A 250 -24.39 2.65 -2.77
CA LEU A 250 -24.09 1.23 -2.92
C LEU A 250 -25.16 0.56 -3.79
N ILE A 251 -24.73 -0.21 -4.79
CA ILE A 251 -25.61 -0.99 -5.67
C ILE A 251 -25.17 -2.45 -5.73
N ALA A 252 -26.11 -3.37 -5.99
CA ALA A 252 -25.74 -4.75 -6.28
C ALA A 252 -25.00 -4.84 -7.63
N ASP A 253 -24.10 -5.81 -7.79
CA ASP A 253 -23.32 -6.00 -9.03
C ASP A 253 -24.22 -6.16 -10.28
N THR A 254 -25.44 -6.66 -10.11
CA THR A 254 -26.42 -6.83 -11.19
C THR A 254 -27.15 -5.54 -11.58
N MET A 255 -26.99 -4.46 -10.80
CA MET A 255 -27.63 -3.17 -11.05
C MET A 255 -26.77 -2.23 -11.90
N SER A 256 -25.49 -2.53 -12.12
CA SER A 256 -24.57 -1.65 -12.86
C SER A 256 -25.08 -1.37 -14.28
N ALA A 257 -25.49 -2.42 -15.01
CA ALA A 257 -26.07 -2.30 -16.35
C ALA A 257 -27.38 -1.48 -16.35
N TRP A 258 -28.22 -1.68 -15.33
CA TRP A 258 -29.45 -0.90 -15.18
C TRP A 258 -29.14 0.58 -14.89
N ALA A 259 -28.19 0.88 -14.00
CA ALA A 259 -27.78 2.25 -13.68
C ALA A 259 -27.23 2.98 -14.92
N MET A 260 -26.41 2.30 -15.73
CA MET A 260 -25.94 2.81 -17.02
C MET A 260 -27.10 3.07 -17.98
N GLN A 261 -28.04 2.13 -18.12
CA GLN A 261 -29.21 2.29 -18.99
C GLN A 261 -30.10 3.47 -18.58
N GLN A 262 -30.21 3.75 -17.28
CA GLN A 262 -30.96 4.90 -16.77
C GLN A 262 -30.22 6.24 -16.95
N GLY A 263 -29.04 6.25 -17.58
CA GLY A 263 -28.25 7.47 -17.76
C GLY A 263 -27.68 8.02 -16.46
N LYS A 264 -27.52 7.17 -15.42
CA LYS A 264 -26.98 7.59 -14.12
C LYS A 264 -25.45 7.61 -14.07
N ILE A 265 -24.79 6.99 -15.05
CA ILE A 265 -23.34 6.77 -15.08
C ILE A 265 -22.76 7.43 -16.33
N ASP A 266 -21.87 8.39 -16.12
CA ASP A 266 -21.13 9.09 -17.18
C ASP A 266 -19.70 8.54 -17.34
N MET A 267 -19.15 7.94 -16.29
CA MET A 267 -17.79 7.38 -16.29
C MET A 267 -17.71 6.12 -15.42
N VAL A 268 -16.92 5.14 -15.87
CA VAL A 268 -16.49 4.00 -15.06
C VAL A 268 -15.01 4.16 -14.77
N VAL A 269 -14.62 4.04 -13.49
CA VAL A 269 -13.22 4.03 -13.06
C VAL A 269 -12.97 2.88 -12.10
N VAL A 270 -11.99 2.05 -12.43
CA VAL A 270 -11.66 0.84 -11.65
C VAL A 270 -10.15 0.78 -11.38
N GLY A 271 -9.79 0.02 -10.35
CA GLY A 271 -8.40 -0.37 -10.13
C GLY A 271 -7.94 -1.43 -11.14
N ALA A 272 -6.69 -1.89 -10.97
CA ALA A 272 -6.17 -3.05 -11.68
C ALA A 272 -5.25 -3.84 -10.75
N ASP A 273 -5.36 -5.17 -10.77
CA ASP A 273 -4.43 -6.07 -10.08
C ASP A 273 -3.18 -6.32 -10.95
N ARG A 274 -3.34 -6.32 -12.29
CA ARG A 274 -2.24 -6.43 -13.26
C ARG A 274 -2.66 -5.86 -14.61
N ILE A 275 -1.76 -5.12 -15.27
CA ILE A 275 -1.93 -4.66 -16.65
C ILE A 275 -0.79 -5.26 -17.47
N ALA A 276 -1.12 -6.00 -18.53
CA ALA A 276 -0.14 -6.59 -19.45
C ALA A 276 0.35 -5.55 -20.47
N ALA A 277 1.46 -5.85 -21.17
CA ALA A 277 2.07 -4.93 -22.13
C ALA A 277 1.16 -4.54 -23.30
N ASN A 278 0.16 -5.37 -23.63
CA ASN A 278 -0.86 -5.10 -24.65
C ASN A 278 -2.06 -4.29 -24.13
N GLY A 279 -2.10 -3.95 -22.84
CA GLY A 279 -3.19 -3.22 -22.21
C GLY A 279 -4.27 -4.08 -21.55
N ASP A 280 -4.21 -5.42 -21.66
CA ASP A 280 -5.15 -6.30 -20.97
C ASP A 280 -5.04 -6.12 -19.45
N ALA A 281 -6.16 -5.81 -18.81
CA ALA A 281 -6.23 -5.56 -17.38
C ALA A 281 -6.93 -6.72 -16.67
N ALA A 282 -6.20 -7.40 -15.79
CA ALA A 282 -6.78 -8.29 -14.80
C ALA A 282 -7.18 -7.46 -13.56
N ASN A 283 -8.42 -7.60 -13.13
CA ASN A 283 -8.97 -6.95 -11.95
C ASN A 283 -9.91 -7.91 -11.21
N LYS A 284 -10.61 -7.42 -10.17
CA LYS A 284 -11.66 -8.17 -9.49
C LYS A 284 -12.71 -8.71 -10.48
N ILE A 285 -13.26 -9.88 -10.17
CA ILE A 285 -14.39 -10.46 -10.91
C ILE A 285 -15.59 -9.50 -10.86
N GLY A 286 -16.16 -9.20 -12.03
CA GLY A 286 -17.16 -8.16 -12.23
C GLY A 286 -16.73 -7.22 -13.35
#